data_AF-A0A7X5X550-F1
#
_entry.id   AF-A0A7X5X550-F1
#
_cell.length_a   1.000
_cell.length_b   1.000
_cell.length_c   1.000
_cell.angle_alpha   90.00
_cell.angle_beta   90.00
_cell.angle_gamma   90.00
#
_symmetry.space_group_name_H-M   'P 1'
#
loop_
_entity.id
_entity.type
_entity.pdbx_description
1 polymer ?
#
loop_
_entity_poly.entity_id
_entity_poly.type
_entity_poly.pdbx_seq_one_letter_code
_entity_poly.pdbx_strand_id
1 'polypeptide(L)'
;MVKIPLQFNKESKKVLFSAGGQNPLLVQTAQEFCGRYTPNGELLYAGDAKTKWATFEREKLAALGVEVDSHGKMPDLVVYLREKNWLVLIEVASSHGPVDSKRYGELSKLFEGASAGLVFISAFPTRVEFRKYARDIAWETDVWCADSPDHLIHFNGTRFLGPYSNQENCSENQGSHPR
;
A
#
# COMPACT_ATOMS: atom_id res chain seq x y z
N MET A 1 -19.97 -20.73 0.38
CA MET A 1 -19.37 -19.48 -0.13
C MET A 1 -17.90 -19.72 -0.41
N VAL A 2 -17.41 -19.31 -1.58
CA VAL A 2 -15.97 -19.40 -1.92
C VAL A 2 -15.20 -18.39 -1.07
N LYS A 3 -14.07 -18.83 -0.49
CA LYS A 3 -13.14 -17.99 0.26
C LYS A 3 -11.81 -17.93 -0.47
N ILE A 4 -11.13 -16.79 -0.40
CA ILE A 4 -9.82 -16.57 -0.99
C ILE A 4 -8.77 -16.43 0.13
N PRO A 5 -7.66 -17.19 0.10
CA PRO A 5 -6.64 -17.12 1.13
C PRO A 5 -5.69 -15.95 0.89
N LEU A 6 -5.42 -15.17 1.94
CA LEU A 6 -4.31 -14.25 2.02
C LEU A 6 -3.22 -14.84 2.91
N GLN A 7 -2.01 -14.91 2.39
CA GLN A 7 -0.80 -15.12 3.18
C GLN A 7 0.18 -14.02 2.78
N PHE A 8 0.41 -13.07 3.69
CA PHE A 8 1.18 -11.87 3.38
C PHE A 8 2.66 -12.17 3.10
N ASN A 9 3.26 -13.04 3.91
CA ASN A 9 4.58 -13.61 3.68
C ASN A 9 4.60 -15.07 4.16
N LYS A 10 5.69 -15.81 3.90
CA LYS A 10 5.81 -17.24 4.21
C LYS A 10 5.58 -17.57 5.70
N GLU A 11 5.90 -16.62 6.59
CA GLU A 11 5.79 -16.77 8.05
C GLU A 11 4.42 -16.31 8.58
N SER A 12 3.70 -15.50 7.81
CA SER A 12 2.39 -14.98 8.18
C SER A 12 1.35 -16.10 8.19
N LYS A 13 0.42 -16.00 9.16
CA LYS A 13 -0.76 -16.87 9.20
C LYS A 13 -1.61 -16.64 7.96
N LYS A 14 -2.18 -17.73 7.43
CA LYS A 14 -3.19 -17.65 6.38
C LYS A 14 -4.49 -17.09 6.94
N VAL A 15 -5.00 -16.04 6.31
CA VAL A 15 -6.29 -15.42 6.62
C VAL A 15 -7.23 -15.66 5.44
N LEU A 16 -8.50 -15.95 5.71
CA LEU A 16 -9.48 -16.25 4.65
C LEU A 16 -10.45 -15.08 4.48
N PHE A 17 -10.45 -14.48 3.30
CA PHE A 17 -11.37 -13.42 2.92
C PHE A 17 -12.56 -14.00 2.15
N SER A 18 -13.70 -13.30 2.21
CA SER A 18 -14.81 -13.62 1.31
C SER A 18 -14.45 -13.30 -0.15
N ALA A 19 -14.88 -14.09 -1.13
CA ALA A 19 -14.51 -13.87 -2.55
C ALA A 19 -15.30 -12.75 -3.27
N GLY A 20 -16.10 -11.95 -2.56
CA GLY A 20 -16.96 -10.94 -3.16
C GLY A 20 -16.48 -9.51 -2.93
N GLY A 21 -17.01 -8.57 -3.71
CA GLY A 21 -16.71 -7.15 -3.57
C GLY A 21 -15.24 -6.84 -3.89
N GLN A 22 -14.60 -6.04 -3.03
CA GLN A 22 -13.21 -5.59 -3.20
C GLN A 22 -12.15 -6.60 -2.73
N ASN A 23 -12.56 -7.64 -2.00
CA ASN A 23 -11.65 -8.59 -1.38
C ASN A 23 -10.69 -9.28 -2.38
N PRO A 24 -11.08 -9.66 -3.62
CA PRO A 24 -10.13 -10.21 -4.59
C PRO A 24 -8.98 -9.24 -4.91
N LEU A 25 -9.28 -7.96 -5.12
CA LEU A 25 -8.26 -6.95 -5.39
C LEU A 25 -7.43 -6.65 -4.15
N LEU A 26 -8.03 -6.66 -2.95
CA LEU A 26 -7.31 -6.51 -1.68
C LEU A 26 -6.28 -7.61 -1.48
N VAL A 27 -6.67 -8.87 -1.68
CA VAL A 27 -5.76 -10.02 -1.58
C VAL A 27 -4.65 -9.90 -2.63
N GLN A 28 -5.00 -9.56 -3.88
CA GLN A 28 -4.01 -9.37 -4.94
C GLN A 28 -3.05 -8.21 -4.65
N THR A 29 -3.53 -7.11 -4.08
CA THR A 29 -2.70 -5.96 -3.66
C THR A 29 -1.75 -6.37 -2.53
N ALA A 30 -2.26 -7.08 -1.53
CA ALA A 30 -1.45 -7.56 -0.42
C ALA A 30 -0.38 -8.59 -0.86
N GLN A 31 -0.60 -9.34 -1.93
CA GLN A 31 0.36 -10.34 -2.44
C GLN A 31 1.30 -9.77 -3.50
N GLU A 32 0.77 -9.16 -4.56
CA GLU A 32 1.54 -8.71 -5.72
C GLU A 32 2.16 -7.33 -5.52
N PHE A 33 1.38 -6.33 -5.11
CA PHE A 33 1.94 -5.00 -4.85
C PHE A 33 2.92 -5.04 -3.69
N CYS A 34 2.52 -5.61 -2.54
CA CYS A 34 3.40 -5.62 -1.38
C CYS A 34 4.63 -6.50 -1.59
N GLY A 35 4.47 -7.64 -2.29
CA GLY A 35 5.60 -8.51 -2.63
C GLY A 35 6.66 -7.82 -3.50
N ARG A 36 6.27 -6.83 -4.32
CA ARG A 36 7.17 -6.09 -5.21
C ARG A 36 7.73 -4.81 -4.60
N TYR A 37 6.88 -3.99 -3.99
CA TYR A 37 7.23 -2.63 -3.58
C TYR A 37 7.48 -2.48 -2.08
N THR A 38 7.02 -3.43 -1.27
CA THR A 38 7.26 -3.47 0.18
C THR A 38 7.74 -4.85 0.62
N PRO A 39 8.77 -5.42 -0.02
CA PRO A 39 9.29 -6.72 0.37
C PRO A 39 9.69 -6.69 1.85
N ASN A 40 9.45 -7.79 2.56
CA ASN A 40 9.64 -7.91 4.02
C ASN A 40 8.76 -6.96 4.86
N GLY A 41 7.74 -6.34 4.27
CA GLY A 41 6.76 -5.57 5.02
C GLY A 41 6.03 -6.41 6.07
N GLU A 42 5.46 -5.72 7.05
CA GLU A 42 4.58 -6.28 8.07
C GLU A 42 3.15 -5.79 7.81
N LEU A 43 2.20 -6.71 7.56
CA LEU A 43 0.79 -6.35 7.45
C LEU A 43 0.23 -6.04 8.84
N LEU A 44 -0.04 -4.76 9.11
CA LEU A 44 -0.55 -4.31 10.41
C LEU A 44 -2.08 -4.21 10.44
N TYR A 45 -2.72 -4.00 9.28
CA TYR A 45 -4.17 -3.92 9.17
C TYR A 45 -4.64 -4.46 7.83
N ALA A 46 -5.74 -5.21 7.84
CA ALA A 46 -6.51 -5.55 6.64
C ALA A 46 -8.01 -5.55 6.96
N GLY A 47 -8.75 -4.66 6.30
CA GLY A 47 -10.21 -4.58 6.38
C GLY A 47 -10.86 -5.64 5.50
N ASP A 48 -11.90 -6.33 5.99
CA ASP A 48 -12.75 -7.17 5.14
C ASP A 48 -14.13 -6.51 5.06
N ALA A 49 -14.68 -6.43 3.85
CA ALA A 49 -16.01 -5.85 3.61
C ALA A 49 -17.14 -6.53 4.43
N LYS A 50 -16.93 -7.76 4.92
CA LYS A 50 -17.94 -8.53 5.68
C LYS A 50 -17.60 -8.76 7.15
N THR A 51 -16.33 -8.75 7.52
CA THR A 51 -15.89 -8.91 8.92
C THR A 51 -15.15 -7.65 9.33
N LYS A 52 -15.48 -7.06 10.49
CA LYS A 52 -14.95 -5.76 10.93
C LYS A 52 -13.43 -5.57 10.72
N TRP A 53 -12.64 -6.65 10.76
CA TRP A 53 -11.18 -6.69 10.55
C TRP A 53 -10.74 -8.13 10.30
N ALA A 54 -9.93 -8.37 9.27
CA ALA A 54 -9.31 -9.67 9.03
C ALA A 54 -7.91 -9.78 9.67
N THR A 55 -7.23 -8.65 9.85
CA THR A 55 -5.97 -8.52 10.60
C THR A 55 -5.92 -7.15 11.25
N PHE A 56 -5.50 -7.08 12.51
CA PHE A 56 -5.29 -5.81 13.21
C PHE A 56 -4.27 -5.92 14.35
N GLU A 57 -3.05 -5.46 14.07
CA GLU A 57 -1.92 -5.41 15.00
C GLU A 57 -1.91 -4.08 15.79
N ARG A 58 -2.87 -3.93 16.72
CA ARG A 58 -3.08 -2.70 17.50
C ARG A 58 -1.83 -2.23 18.23
N GLU A 59 -1.14 -3.15 18.90
CA GLU A 59 0.02 -2.85 19.73
C GLU A 59 1.20 -2.34 18.88
N LYS A 60 1.36 -2.87 17.67
CA LYS A 60 2.39 -2.41 16.72
C LYS A 60 2.09 -1.02 16.17
N LEU A 61 0.82 -0.75 15.84
CA LEU A 61 0.40 0.59 15.40
C LEU A 61 0.56 1.62 16.53
N ALA A 62 0.17 1.28 17.76
CA ALA A 62 0.37 2.14 18.92
C ALA A 62 1.87 2.41 19.19
N ALA A 63 2.73 1.40 19.04
CA ALA A 63 4.18 1.58 19.14
C ALA A 63 4.76 2.53 18.07
N LEU A 64 4.07 2.69 16.94
CA LEU A 64 4.41 3.67 15.90
C LEU A 64 3.74 5.03 16.14
N GLY A 65 3.00 5.23 17.23
CA GLY A 65 2.30 6.49 17.52
C GLY A 65 0.94 6.62 16.83
N VAL A 66 0.40 5.53 16.27
CA VAL A 66 -0.91 5.49 15.63
C VAL A 66 -1.95 4.92 16.60
N GLU A 67 -2.77 5.79 17.17
CA GLU A 67 -3.90 5.39 18.00
C GLU A 67 -5.18 5.39 17.17
N VAL A 68 -5.71 4.19 16.90
CA VAL A 68 -6.95 4.03 16.13
C VAL A 68 -8.13 4.00 17.11
N ASP A 69 -8.89 5.09 17.16
CA ASP A 69 -10.16 5.12 17.87
C ASP A 69 -11.23 4.26 17.15
N SER A 70 -12.38 4.03 17.76
CA SER A 70 -13.46 3.22 17.16
C SER A 70 -14.21 3.91 16.01
N HIS A 71 -13.90 5.18 15.69
CA HIS A 71 -14.64 6.03 14.76
C HIS A 71 -13.83 6.41 13.50
N GLY A 72 -12.51 6.35 13.56
CA GLY A 72 -11.58 6.60 12.47
C GLY A 72 -11.67 5.51 11.42
N LYS A 73 -11.98 5.90 10.17
CA LYS A 73 -12.01 4.97 9.05
C LYS A 73 -10.59 4.65 8.59
N MET A 74 -10.06 3.52 9.03
CA MET A 74 -8.82 2.92 8.54
C MET A 74 -8.83 2.74 7.01
N PRO A 75 -7.66 2.74 6.34
CA PRO A 75 -7.56 2.33 4.94
C PRO A 75 -7.77 0.81 4.81
N ASP A 76 -7.97 0.31 3.60
CA ASP A 76 -8.18 -1.13 3.38
C ASP A 76 -7.00 -1.99 3.83
N LEU A 77 -5.76 -1.53 3.61
CA LEU A 77 -4.53 -2.17 4.10
C LEU A 77 -3.58 -1.15 4.75
N VAL A 78 -2.86 -1.60 5.77
CA VAL A 78 -1.71 -0.89 6.34
C VAL A 78 -0.52 -1.84 6.40
N VAL A 79 0.57 -1.47 5.74
CA VAL A 79 1.82 -2.24 5.73
C VAL A 79 2.94 -1.39 6.32
N TYR A 80 3.66 -1.93 7.28
CA TYR A 80 4.86 -1.30 7.82
C TYR A 80 6.11 -1.86 7.17
N LEU A 81 6.89 -1.01 6.51
CA LEU A 81 8.19 -1.35 5.94
C LEU A 81 9.30 -0.83 6.84
N ARG A 82 9.75 -1.68 7.75
CA ARG A 82 10.69 -1.34 8.83
C ARG A 82 12.01 -0.77 8.33
N GLU A 83 12.57 -1.32 7.26
CA GLU A 83 13.86 -0.90 6.70
C GLU A 83 13.88 0.57 6.26
N LYS A 84 12.73 1.08 5.79
CA LYS A 84 12.58 2.49 5.36
C LYS A 84 11.84 3.34 6.39
N ASN A 85 11.37 2.74 7.48
CA ASN A 85 10.45 3.33 8.45
C ASN A 85 9.23 3.97 7.76
N TRP A 86 8.53 3.20 6.92
CA TRP A 86 7.34 3.66 6.19
C TRP A 86 6.08 2.93 6.62
N LEU A 87 4.98 3.67 6.77
CA LEU A 87 3.62 3.13 6.78
C LEU A 87 2.99 3.35 5.41
N VAL A 88 2.78 2.25 4.69
CA VAL A 88 2.12 2.24 3.40
C VAL A 88 0.62 2.01 3.61
N LEU A 89 -0.15 3.06 3.35
CA LEU A 89 -1.60 3.14 3.50
C LEU A 89 -2.23 2.91 2.14
N ILE A 90 -3.00 1.83 1.98
CA ILE A 90 -3.51 1.40 0.68
C ILE A 90 -5.03 1.38 0.69
N GLU A 91 -5.64 2.10 -0.26
CA GLU A 91 -7.07 2.02 -0.58
C GLU A 91 -7.26 1.14 -1.82
N VAL A 92 -8.13 0.14 -1.71
CA VAL A 92 -8.48 -0.76 -2.79
C VAL A 92 -9.71 -0.17 -3.48
N ALA A 93 -9.45 0.62 -4.52
CA ALA A 93 -10.46 1.42 -5.19
C ALA A 93 -11.51 0.51 -5.86
N SER A 94 -12.63 0.33 -5.16
CA SER A 94 -13.82 -0.35 -5.64
C SER A 94 -15.01 0.65 -5.67
N SER A 95 -15.96 0.55 -4.75
CA SER A 95 -17.08 1.48 -4.58
C SER A 95 -16.78 2.65 -3.64
N HIS A 96 -15.77 2.56 -2.78
CA HIS A 96 -15.40 3.62 -1.80
C HIS A 96 -14.47 4.68 -2.38
N GLY A 97 -13.97 4.47 -3.60
CA GLY A 97 -13.09 5.40 -4.30
C GLY A 97 -11.62 5.26 -3.90
N PRO A 98 -10.73 6.02 -4.57
CA PRO A 98 -9.30 6.01 -4.30
C PRO A 98 -8.94 6.90 -3.09
N VAL A 99 -7.64 7.06 -2.86
CA VAL A 99 -7.12 8.17 -2.05
C VAL A 99 -7.32 9.48 -2.82
N ASP A 100 -8.50 10.08 -2.68
CA ASP A 100 -8.79 11.43 -3.15
C ASP A 100 -8.25 12.50 -2.17
N SER A 101 -8.39 13.78 -2.53
CA SER A 101 -7.87 14.88 -1.68
C SER A 101 -8.49 14.90 -0.27
N LYS A 102 -9.76 14.50 -0.14
CA LYS A 102 -10.43 14.44 1.16
C LYS A 102 -9.90 13.26 1.97
N ARG A 103 -9.83 12.08 1.34
CA ARG A 103 -9.36 10.85 1.97
C ARG A 103 -7.89 10.94 2.37
N TYR A 104 -7.06 11.58 1.56
CA TYR A 104 -5.68 11.93 1.90
C TYR A 104 -5.61 12.74 3.20
N GLY A 105 -6.43 13.79 3.33
CA GLY A 105 -6.50 14.60 4.54
C GLY A 105 -6.98 13.81 5.77
N GLU A 106 -8.01 12.99 5.60
CA GLU A 106 -8.53 12.10 6.67
C GLU A 106 -7.47 11.13 7.17
N LEU A 107 -6.77 10.45 6.26
CA LEU A 107 -5.73 9.48 6.60
C LEU A 107 -4.50 10.17 7.18
N SER A 108 -4.08 11.31 6.62
CA SER A 108 -2.97 12.10 7.15
C SER A 108 -3.24 12.55 8.59
N LYS A 109 -4.49 12.95 8.89
CA LYS A 109 -4.90 13.32 10.24
C LYS A 109 -4.94 12.10 11.17
N LEU A 110 -5.49 10.99 10.72
CA LEU A 110 -5.58 9.75 11.49
C LEU A 110 -4.19 9.19 11.86
N PHE A 111 -3.21 9.39 10.98
CA PHE A 111 -1.83 8.91 11.17
C PHE A 111 -0.85 10.04 11.53
N GLU A 112 -1.31 11.20 12.00
CA GLU A 112 -0.44 12.37 12.23
C GLU A 112 0.62 12.15 13.32
N GLY A 113 0.32 11.27 14.29
CA GLY A 113 1.23 10.88 15.36
C GLY A 113 2.25 9.82 14.94
N ALA A 114 2.18 9.31 13.71
CA ALA A 114 3.04 8.24 13.24
C ALA A 114 4.51 8.68 13.25
N SER A 115 5.37 7.87 13.85
CA SER A 115 6.84 8.02 13.79
C SER A 115 7.42 7.55 12.46
N ALA A 116 6.63 6.87 11.63
CA ALA A 116 6.98 6.40 10.30
C ALA A 116 6.48 7.37 9.22
N GLY A 117 7.22 7.47 8.11
CA GLY A 117 6.79 8.24 6.95
C GLY A 117 5.57 7.60 6.28
N LEU A 118 4.61 8.41 5.83
CA LEU A 118 3.39 7.92 5.20
C LEU A 118 3.56 7.80 3.69
N VAL A 119 3.11 6.68 3.13
CA VAL A 119 3.04 6.44 1.68
C VAL A 119 1.61 6.05 1.35
N PHE A 120 0.99 6.73 0.39
CA PHE A 120 -0.42 6.57 0.04
C PHE A 120 -0.56 5.90 -1.32
N ILE A 121 -1.29 4.79 -1.36
CA ILE A 121 -1.48 4.00 -2.59
C ILE A 121 -2.97 3.86 -2.87
N SER A 122 -3.37 4.15 -4.11
CA SER A 122 -4.67 3.72 -4.64
C SER A 122 -4.48 2.52 -5.56
N ALA A 123 -5.04 1.37 -5.19
CA ALA A 123 -4.94 0.13 -5.94
C ALA A 123 -6.20 -0.10 -6.80
N PHE A 124 -6.01 -0.35 -8.09
CA PHE A 124 -7.08 -0.62 -9.05
C PHE A 124 -6.90 -1.98 -9.70
N PRO A 125 -7.99 -2.62 -10.16
CA PRO A 125 -7.87 -3.89 -10.87
C PRO A 125 -7.24 -3.70 -12.26
N THR A 126 -7.52 -2.57 -12.91
CA THR A 126 -7.01 -2.26 -14.25
C THR A 126 -6.78 -0.77 -14.43
N ARG A 127 -5.94 -0.40 -15.41
CA ARG A 127 -5.82 1.00 -15.85
C ARG A 127 -7.12 1.56 -16.44
N VAL A 128 -7.96 0.69 -17.01
CA VAL A 128 -9.29 1.07 -17.52
C VAL A 128 -10.20 1.53 -16.38
N GLU A 129 -10.16 0.84 -15.25
CA GLU A 129 -10.91 1.24 -14.06
C GLU A 129 -10.36 2.52 -13.46
N PHE A 130 -9.03 2.60 -13.27
CA PHE A 130 -8.34 3.78 -12.80
C PHE A 130 -8.71 5.05 -13.61
N ARG A 131 -8.82 4.95 -14.93
CA ARG A 131 -9.15 6.10 -15.80
C ARG A 131 -10.42 6.85 -15.36
N LYS A 132 -11.40 6.15 -14.77
CA LYS A 132 -12.64 6.76 -14.26
C LYS A 132 -12.41 7.72 -13.09
N TYR A 133 -11.32 7.51 -12.35
CA TYR A 133 -10.96 8.20 -11.11
C TYR A 133 -9.71 9.08 -11.24
N ALA A 134 -9.08 9.13 -12.42
CA ALA A 134 -7.79 9.81 -12.61
C ALA A 134 -7.80 11.30 -12.21
N ARG A 135 -8.96 11.98 -12.31
CA ARG A 135 -9.13 13.37 -11.87
C ARG A 135 -9.19 13.51 -10.35
N ASP A 136 -9.60 12.46 -9.66
CA ASP A 136 -9.94 12.53 -8.24
C ASP A 136 -8.75 12.09 -7.35
N ILE A 137 -7.72 11.45 -7.92
CA ILE A 137 -6.49 11.06 -7.20
C ILE A 137 -5.81 12.29 -6.58
N ALA A 138 -5.48 12.22 -5.30
CA ALA A 138 -4.72 13.25 -4.62
C ALA A 138 -3.29 13.35 -5.17
N TRP A 139 -2.77 14.57 -5.25
CA TRP A 139 -1.33 14.78 -5.41
C TRP A 139 -0.56 14.19 -4.22
N GLU A 140 0.73 13.92 -4.41
CA GLU A 140 1.61 13.31 -3.41
C GLU A 140 1.21 11.87 -3.04
N THR A 141 0.49 11.19 -3.94
CA THR A 141 0.11 9.78 -3.81
C THR A 141 0.54 8.97 -5.02
N ASP A 142 0.50 7.65 -4.90
CA ASP A 142 0.80 6.72 -5.99
C ASP A 142 -0.43 5.87 -6.34
N VAL A 143 -0.47 5.43 -7.60
CA VAL A 143 -1.46 4.50 -8.11
C VAL A 143 -0.79 3.22 -8.56
N TRP A 144 -1.38 2.08 -8.18
CA TRP A 144 -1.00 0.75 -8.65
C TRP A 144 -2.18 0.09 -9.37
N CYS A 145 -1.90 -0.58 -10.49
CA CYS A 145 -2.89 -1.31 -11.27
C CYS A 145 -2.50 -2.78 -11.39
N ALA A 146 -3.40 -3.68 -11.00
CA ALA A 146 -3.13 -5.11 -10.95
C ALA A 146 -2.89 -5.75 -12.33
N ASP A 147 -3.40 -5.14 -13.41
CA ASP A 147 -3.14 -5.53 -14.80
C ASP A 147 -1.76 -5.09 -15.33
N SER A 148 -0.97 -4.36 -14.54
CA SER A 148 0.39 -3.91 -14.87
C SER A 148 1.23 -3.83 -13.58
N PRO A 149 1.44 -4.97 -12.89
CA PRO A 149 1.86 -4.99 -11.49
C PRO A 149 3.28 -4.46 -11.25
N ASP A 150 4.14 -4.48 -12.28
CA ASP A 150 5.54 -3.99 -12.23
C ASP A 150 5.66 -2.47 -12.41
N HIS A 151 4.55 -1.75 -12.49
CA HIS A 151 4.53 -0.30 -12.67
C HIS A 151 3.73 0.42 -11.58
N LEU A 152 4.14 1.67 -11.31
CA LEU A 152 3.41 2.65 -10.50
C LEU A 152 3.21 3.93 -11.31
N ILE A 153 2.11 4.64 -11.02
CA ILE A 153 1.87 5.99 -11.53
C ILE A 153 1.99 6.93 -10.35
N HIS A 154 2.99 7.80 -10.38
CA HIS A 154 3.24 8.78 -9.33
C HIS A 154 2.53 10.10 -9.63
N PHE A 155 1.70 10.59 -8.71
CA PHE A 155 1.01 11.87 -8.81
C PHE A 155 1.81 12.97 -8.08
N ASN A 156 2.99 13.31 -8.58
CA ASN A 156 3.74 14.53 -8.24
C ASN A 156 4.93 14.71 -9.22
N GLY A 157 5.72 15.78 -9.07
CA GLY A 157 6.77 16.11 -10.04
C GLY A 157 8.16 16.45 -9.47
N THR A 158 8.29 16.78 -8.20
CA THR A 158 9.54 17.36 -7.66
C THR A 158 10.71 16.37 -7.59
N ARG A 159 10.45 15.06 -7.75
CA ARG A 159 11.42 14.00 -7.43
C ARG A 159 11.88 13.13 -8.61
N PHE A 160 11.21 13.14 -9.77
CA PHE A 160 11.30 12.01 -10.72
C PHE A 160 11.57 12.34 -12.19
N LEU A 161 12.00 13.57 -12.53
CA LEU A 161 12.39 13.86 -13.91
C LEU A 161 13.78 13.30 -14.23
N GLY A 162 13.85 12.38 -15.19
CA GLY A 162 15.10 11.83 -15.70
C GLY A 162 14.87 10.75 -16.76
N PRO A 163 15.87 10.45 -17.63
CA PRO A 163 15.75 9.39 -18.63
C PRO A 163 15.76 7.99 -17.99
N TYR A 164 14.84 7.11 -18.42
CA TYR A 164 14.82 5.71 -17.97
C TYR A 164 16.01 4.87 -18.48
N SER A 165 16.65 5.28 -19.57
CA SER A 165 17.79 4.58 -20.17
C SER A 165 19.11 4.76 -19.43
N ASN A 166 19.20 5.72 -18.50
CA ASN A 166 20.45 6.09 -17.81
C ASN A 166 20.46 5.56 -16.36
N GLN A 167 20.25 4.26 -16.17
CA GLN A 167 20.61 3.64 -14.90
C GLN A 167 22.13 3.44 -14.87
N GLU A 168 22.87 4.48 -14.49
CA GLU A 168 24.25 4.28 -14.05
C GLU A 168 24.21 3.37 -12.83
N ASN A 169 24.95 2.26 -12.91
CA ASN A 169 25.06 1.26 -11.86
C ASN A 169 25.44 1.91 -10.52
N CYS A 170 24.46 2.14 -9.65
CA CYS A 170 24.68 2.35 -8.22
C CYS A 170 25.16 1.03 -7.61
N SER A 171 26.43 0.71 -7.84
CA SER A 171 27.21 -0.19 -7.01
C SER A 171 28.53 0.50 -6.70
N GLU A 172 28.55 1.22 -5.58
CA GLU A 172 29.80 1.69 -4.98
C GLU A 172 30.68 0.49 -4.60
N ASN A 173 31.97 0.64 -4.87
CA ASN A 173 33.10 -0.02 -4.21
C ASN A 173 33.11 -1.55 -4.11
N GLN A 174 33.81 -2.18 -5.05
CA GLN A 174 34.76 -3.22 -4.67
C GLN A 174 36.17 -2.83 -5.10
N GLY A 175 37.08 -2.98 -4.15
CA GLY A 175 38.41 -2.41 -4.14
C GLY A 175 39.24 -2.70 -5.38
N SER A 176 40.07 -1.71 -5.69
CA SER A 176 41.38 -1.88 -6.30
C SER A 176 42.06 -3.18 -5.86
N HIS A 177 42.40 -4.06 -6.80
CA HIS A 177 43.68 -4.77 -6.77
C HIS A 177 44.20 -5.04 -8.19
N PRO A 178 45.50 -4.83 -8.45
CA PRO A 178 46.08 -4.84 -9.78
C PRO A 178 46.62 -6.21 -10.17
N ARG A 179 46.33 -6.65 -11.39
CA ARG A 179 47.28 -6.97 -12.48
C ARG A 179 46.54 -7.69 -13.59
#